data_AF-A0A067DEX8-F1
#
_entry.id   AF-A0A067DEX8-F1
#
_cell.length_a   1.000
_cell.length_b   1.000
_cell.length_c   1.000
_cell.angle_alpha   90.00
_cell.angle_beta   90.00
_cell.angle_gamma   90.00
#
_symmetry.space_group_name_H-M   'P 1'
#
loop_
_entity.id
_entity.type
_entity.pdbx_description
1 polymer ?
#
loop_
_entity_poly.entity_id
_entity_poly.type
_entity_poly.pdbx_seq_one_letter_code
_entity_poly.pdbx_strand_id
1 'polypeptide(L)' 'MLMENFLQSKEFWELVEPGYVESASGSMQTDAQRKKNDEMKMKDLKVKNYLFQAIDCTVLDTILKMILPKKYGTP' A
#
# COMPACT_ATOMS: atom_id res chain seq x y z
N MET A 1 -11.29 -10.60 12.67
CA MET A 1 -9.83 -10.43 12.84
C MET A 1 -9.09 -11.44 11.98
N LEU A 2 -8.95 -11.18 10.67
CA LEU A 2 -8.26 -12.09 9.74
C LEU A 2 -6.97 -11.46 9.17
N MET A 3 -7.02 -10.15 8.88
CA MET A 3 -5.98 -9.48 8.11
C MET A 3 -4.73 -9.14 8.92
N GLU A 4 -4.90 -8.73 10.18
CA GLU A 4 -3.80 -8.47 11.12
C GLU A 4 -2.96 -9.74 11.36
N ASN A 5 -3.60 -10.85 11.72
CA ASN A 5 -2.94 -12.15 11.92
C ASN A 5 -2.23 -12.64 10.65
N PHE A 6 -2.84 -12.44 9.48
CA PHE A 6 -2.23 -12.79 8.21
C PHE A 6 -0.96 -11.97 7.93
N LEU A 7 -0.99 -10.66 8.15
CA LEU A 7 0.19 -9.81 7.96
C LEU A 7 1.29 -10.09 8.99
N GLN A 8 0.92 -10.38 10.25
CA GLN A 8 1.87 -10.80 11.28
C GLN A 8 2.52 -12.15 10.94
N SER A 9 1.76 -13.14 10.45
CA SER A 9 2.32 -14.43 10.00
C SER A 9 3.29 -14.33 8.82
N LYS A 10 3.26 -13.20 8.09
CA LYS A 10 4.14 -12.91 6.96
C LYS A 10 5.27 -11.95 7.30
N GLU A 11 5.41 -11.56 8.57
CA GLU A 11 6.40 -10.57 9.04
C GLU A 11 6.27 -9.22 8.31
N PHE A 12 5.04 -8.89 7.89
CA PHE A 12 4.76 -7.66 7.16
C PHE A 12 4.13 -6.58 8.04
N TRP A 13 3.73 -6.92 9.27
CA TRP A 13 3.06 -6.01 10.18
C TRP A 13 3.89 -4.75 10.48
N GLU A 14 5.20 -4.88 10.61
CA GLU A 14 6.13 -3.76 10.84
C GLU A 14 6.19 -2.76 9.68
N LEU A 15 5.65 -3.09 8.51
CA LEU A 15 5.61 -2.20 7.33
C LEU A 15 4.27 -1.46 7.18
N VAL A 16 3.27 -1.76 8.02
CA VAL A 16 1.93 -1.17 7.93
C VAL A 16 1.94 0.31 8.31
N GLU A 17 2.69 0.70 9.35
CA GLU A 17 2.80 2.09 9.82
C GLU A 17 3.90 2.92 9.13
N PRO A 18 5.17 2.50 9.09
CA PRO A 18 6.23 3.32 8.49
C PRO A 18 6.10 3.39 6.96
N GLY A 19 5.48 2.38 6.34
CA GLY A 19 5.44 2.22 4.89
C GLY A 19 6.82 2.18 4.24
N TYR A 20 6.84 2.14 2.91
CA TYR A 20 8.06 2.43 2.15
C TYR A 20 8.11 3.92 1.78
N VAL A 21 9.18 4.59 2.18
CA VAL A 21 9.51 5.95 1.73
C VAL A 21 10.44 5.83 0.52
N GLU A 22 9.92 6.19 -0.65
CA GLU A 22 10.72 6.24 -1.88
C GLU A 22 11.88 7.22 -1.68
N SER A 23 13.10 6.75 -1.90
CA SER A 23 14.29 7.61 -1.82
C SER A 23 14.22 8.69 -2.91
N ALA A 24 14.63 9.91 -2.57
CA ALA A 24 14.63 11.04 -3.51
C ALA A 24 15.38 10.69 -4.80
N SER A 25 14.75 10.98 -5.94
CA SER A 25 15.33 10.80 -7.27
C SER A 25 16.67 11.56 -7.35
N GLY A 26 17.76 10.84 -7.63
CA GLY A 26 19.11 11.42 -7.72
C GLY A 26 20.02 11.15 -6.51
N SER A 27 19.54 10.49 -5.46
CA SER A 27 20.39 9.95 -4.39
C SER A 27 21.38 8.92 -4.96
N MET A 28 22.69 9.18 -4.84
CA MET A 28 23.74 8.19 -5.11
C MET A 28 23.63 7.08 -4.06
N GLN A 29 22.87 6.03 -4.38
CA GLN A 29 22.76 4.83 -3.57
C GLN A 29 23.76 3.80 -4.03
N THR A 30 24.40 3.13 -3.08
CA THR A 30 25.19 1.92 -3.35
C THR A 30 24.29 0.79 -3.83
N ASP A 31 24.83 -0.20 -4.55
CA ASP A 31 24.04 -1.34 -5.03
C ASP A 31 23.34 -2.11 -3.90
N ALA A 32 23.99 -2.22 -2.74
CA ALA A 32 23.39 -2.83 -1.54
C ALA A 32 22.18 -2.03 -1.02
N GLN A 33 22.24 -0.70 -1.09
CA GLN A 33 21.18 0.19 -0.65
C GLN A 33 20.00 0.19 -1.63
N ARG A 34 20.27 0.13 -2.94
CA ARG A 34 19.24 -0.08 -3.97
C ARG A 34 18.50 -1.40 -3.75
N LYS A 35 19.24 -2.51 -3.59
CA LYS A 35 18.64 -3.83 -3.37
C LYS A 35 17.75 -3.84 -2.12
N LYS A 36 18.20 -3.24 -1.02
CA LYS A 36 17.41 -3.12 0.21
C LYS A 36 16.13 -2.30 -0.01
N ASN A 37 16.22 -1.21 -0.76
CA ASN A 37 15.06 -0.38 -1.09
C ASN A 37 14.06 -1.11 -1.99
N ASP A 38 14.53 -1.84 -3.00
CA ASP A 38 13.66 -2.64 -3.88
C ASP A 38 12.94 -3.75 -3.11
N GLU A 39 13.64 -4.42 -2.19
CA GLU A 39 13.04 -5.43 -1.30
C GLU A 39 11.97 -4.80 -0.39
N MET A 40 12.24 -3.62 0.19
CA MET A 40 11.30 -2.92 1.05
C MET A 40 10.07 -2.44 0.25
N LYS A 41 10.28 -1.87 -0.93
CA LYS A 41 9.21 -1.47 -1.86
C LYS A 41 8.35 -2.65 -2.27
N MET A 42 8.95 -3.79 -2.57
CA MET A 42 8.22 -5.01 -2.93
C MET A 42 7.35 -5.51 -1.78
N LYS A 43 7.85 -5.45 -0.53
CA LYS A 43 7.06 -5.82 0.66
C LYS A 43 5.90 -4.84 0.91
N ASP A 44 6.15 -3.54 0.83
CA ASP A 44 5.11 -2.50 0.97
C ASP A 44 3.98 -2.67 -0.06
N LEU A 45 4.32 -2.93 -1.32
CA LEU A 45 3.34 -3.19 -2.37
C LEU A 45 2.50 -4.45 -2.08
N LYS A 46 3.10 -5.51 -1.52
CA LYS A 46 2.37 -6.71 -1.11
C LYS A 46 1.40 -6.42 0.02
N VAL A 47 1.82 -5.65 1.04
CA VAL A 47 0.95 -5.24 2.16
C VAL A 47 -0.26 -4.48 1.64
N LYS A 48 -0.04 -3.46 0.81
CA LYS A 48 -1.13 -2.68 0.19
C LYS A 48 -2.09 -3.57 -0.58
N ASN A 49 -1.56 -4.46 -1.44
CA ASN A 49 -2.40 -5.39 -2.21
C ASN A 49 -3.25 -6.30 -1.33
N TYR A 50 -2.69 -6.82 -0.24
CA TYR A 50 -3.44 -7.67 0.68
C TYR A 50 -4.51 -6.90 1.46
N LEU A 51 -4.20 -5.67 1.89
CA LEU A 51 -5.19 -4.79 2.52
C LEU A 51 -6.33 -4.47 1.56
N PHE A 52 -6.03 -4.21 0.28
CA PHE A 52 -7.07 -4.01 -0.74
C PHE A 52 -7.94 -5.25 -0.99
N GLN A 53 -7.36 -6.45 -0.98
CA GLN A 53 -8.14 -7.69 -1.10
C GLN A 53 -9.06 -7.94 0.09
N ALA A 54 -8.71 -7.44 1.28
CA ALA A 54 -9.55 -7.56 2.46
C ALA A 54 -10.70 -6.55 2.50
N ILE A 55 -10.62 -5.51 1.68
CA ILE A 55 -11.69 -4.51 1.54
C ILE A 55 -12.68 -5.02 0.50
N ASP A 56 -13.95 -5.12 0.88
CA ASP A 56 -15.02 -5.44 -0.05
C ASP A 56 -15.11 -4.38 -1.16
N CYS A 57 -15.28 -4.82 -2.41
CA CYS A 57 -15.46 -3.94 -3.57
C CYS A 57 -16.55 -2.88 -3.34
N THR A 58 -17.62 -3.20 -2.60
CA THR A 58 -18.69 -2.26 -2.25
C THR A 58 -18.25 -1.18 -1.26
N VAL A 59 -17.39 -1.53 -0.29
CA VAL A 59 -16.80 -0.57 0.65
C VAL A 59 -15.82 0.34 -0.09
N LEU A 60 -14.98 -0.21 -0.96
CA LEU A 60 -14.07 0.56 -1.80
C LEU A 60 -14.84 1.53 -2.72
N ASP A 61 -15.88 1.06 -3.39
CA ASP A 61 -16.74 1.88 -4.26
C ASP A 61 -17.44 3.00 -3.47
N THR A 62 -17.88 2.72 -2.25
CA THR A 62 -18.46 3.74 -1.35
C THR A 62 -17.44 4.82 -0.99
N ILE A 63 -16.22 4.43 -0.60
CA ILE A 63 -15.12 5.36 -0.30
C ILE A 63 -14.79 6.22 -1.53
N LEU A 64 -14.66 5.60 -2.71
CA LEU A 64 -14.36 6.31 -3.96
C LEU A 64 -15.46 7.31 -4.31
N LYS A 65 -16.74 6.96 -4.13
CA LYS A 65 -17.88 7.86 -4.35
C LYS A 65 -17.91 9.05 -3.37
N MET A 66 -17.38 8.88 -2.16
CA MET A 66 -17.28 9.99 -1.19
C MET A 66 -16.09 10.92 -1.49
N ILE A 67 -14.98 10.37 -1.98
CA ILE A 67 -13.76 11.13 -2.26
C ILE A 67 -13.83 11.84 -3.63
N LEU A 68 -14.43 11.18 -4.63
CA LEU A 68 -14.60 11.76 -5.96
C LEU A 68 -15.88 12.61 -5.99
N PRO A 69 -15.81 13.94 -6.18
CA PRO A 69 -17.01 14.74 -6.37
C PRO A 69 -17.74 14.21 -7.61
N LYS A 70 -19.09 14.12 -7.54
CA LYS A 70 -19.95 13.86 -8.71
C LYS A 70 -19.68 14.94 -9.77
N LYS A 71 -18.66 14.77 -10.60
CA LYS A 71 -18.61 15.39 -11.91
C LYS A 71 -19.43 14.49 -12.82
N TYR A 72 -20.33 15.11 -13.58
CA TYR A 72 -21.28 14.53 -14.52
C TYR A 72 -22.60 14.06 -13.89
N GLY A 73 -23.47 15.06 -13.76
CA GLY A 73 -24.89 14.93 -13.50
C GLY A 73 -25.59 16.25 -13.81
N THR A 74 -25.47 16.73 -15.04
CA THR A 74 -26.53 17.58 -15.63
C THR A 74 -27.42 16.66 -16.47
N PRO A 75 -28.75 16.81 -16.40
CA PRO A 75 -29.70 15.95 -17.09
C PRO A 75 -29.48 15.91 -18.60
#